data_AF-A0A6M1YR34-F1
#
_entry.id   AF-A0A6M1YR34-F1
#
_cell.length_a   1.000
_cell.length_b   1.000
_cell.length_c   1.000
_cell.angle_alpha   90.00
_cell.angle_beta   90.00
_cell.angle_gamma   90.00
#
_symmetry.space_group_name_H-M   'P 1'
#
loop_
_entity.id
_entity.type
_entity.pdbx_description
1 polymer ?
#
loop_
_entity_poly.entity_id
_entity_poly.type
_entity_poly.pdbx_seq_one_letter_code
_entity_poly.pdbx_strand_id
1 'polypeptide(L)' 'MRFENDVQGEVDITKIVPFKGIFSKLKDKEYFATVYVNKELGTIVWDNGADLSPSYLYSIVINKVA' A
#
# COMPACT_ATOMS: atom_id res chain seq x y z
N MET A 1 3.72 -2.12 -7.55
CA MET A 1 4.59 -2.61 -6.47
C MET A 1 5.73 -3.43 -7.06
N ARG A 2 6.94 -3.30 -6.53
CA ARG A 2 8.10 -4.14 -6.84
C ARG A 2 8.72 -4.61 -5.53
N PHE A 3 9.01 -5.89 -5.43
CA PHE A 3 9.62 -6.53 -4.25
C PHE A 3 11.07 -6.95 -4.56
N GLU A 4 11.82 -7.29 -3.52
CA GLU A 4 13.26 -7.59 -3.60
C GLU A 4 13.58 -8.85 -4.41
N ASN A 5 12.61 -9.76 -4.56
CA ASN A 5 12.73 -10.99 -5.35
C ASN A 5 12.21 -10.84 -6.79
N ASP A 6 12.25 -9.61 -7.33
CA ASP A 6 11.78 -9.22 -8.67
C ASP A 6 10.27 -9.41 -8.95
N VAL A 7 9.51 -9.96 -8.00
CA VAL A 7 8.04 -10.03 -8.08
C VAL A 7 7.48 -8.61 -8.17
N GLN A 8 6.56 -8.43 -9.11
CA GLN A 8 5.93 -7.15 -9.41
C GLN A 8 4.44 -7.34 -9.66
N GLY A 9 3.66 -6.33 -9.30
CA GLY A 9 2.24 -6.33 -9.57
C GLY A 9 1.51 -5.08 -9.10
N GLU A 10 0.25 -5.00 -9.49
CA GLU A 10 -0.65 -3.91 -9.15
C GLU A 10 -1.59 -4.30 -8.01
N VAL A 11 -1.67 -3.43 -7.01
CA VAL A 11 -2.62 -3.56 -5.90
C VAL A 11 -3.67 -2.48 -6.06
N ASP A 12 -4.93 -2.91 -6.12
CA ASP A 12 -6.06 -1.99 -6.14
C ASP A 12 -6.45 -1.71 -4.68
N ILE A 13 -6.02 -0.54 -4.19
CA ILE A 13 -6.24 -0.15 -2.78
C ILE A 13 -7.72 -0.05 -2.44
N THR A 14 -8.58 0.24 -3.42
CA THR A 14 -10.02 0.37 -3.20
C THR A 14 -10.68 -0.95 -2.78
N LYS A 15 -10.03 -2.09 -3.06
CA LYS A 15 -10.50 -3.43 -2.69
C LYS A 15 -10.06 -3.87 -1.29
N ILE A 16 -9.11 -3.17 -0.68
CA ILE A 16 -8.48 -3.59 0.58
C ILE A 16 -8.56 -2.55 1.70
N VAL A 17 -8.88 -1.29 1.36
CA VAL A 17 -8.99 -0.18 2.31
C VAL A 17 -10.41 0.39 2.28
N PRO A 18 -11.14 0.40 3.42
CA PRO A 18 -12.52 0.92 3.47
C PRO A 18 -12.61 2.46 3.49
N PHE A 19 -11.48 3.18 3.40
CA PHE A 19 -11.36 4.65 3.44
C PHE A 19 -12.09 5.31 4.61
N LYS A 20 -11.91 4.75 5.82
CA LYS A 20 -12.45 5.27 7.08
C LYS A 20 -11.33 5.44 8.10
N GLY A 21 -11.57 6.24 9.13
CA GLY A 21 -10.59 6.48 10.20
C GLY A 21 -9.27 7.01 9.64
N ILE A 22 -8.15 6.39 10.04
CA ILE A 22 -6.80 6.75 9.60
C ILE A 22 -6.63 6.71 8.07
N PHE A 23 -7.40 5.87 7.37
CA PHE A 23 -7.35 5.74 5.91
C PHE A 23 -8.26 6.70 5.15
N SER A 24 -9.05 7.54 5.84
CA SER A 24 -10.02 8.43 5.19
C SER A 24 -9.39 9.39 4.16
N LYS A 25 -8.20 9.93 4.46
CA LYS A 25 -7.47 10.82 3.54
C LYS A 25 -7.03 10.14 2.25
N LEU A 26 -6.89 8.81 2.23
CA LEU A 26 -6.44 8.07 1.04
C LEU A 26 -7.48 8.04 -0.09
N LYS A 27 -8.70 8.53 0.15
CA LYS A 27 -9.71 8.72 -0.90
C LYS A 27 -9.37 9.89 -1.83
N ASP A 28 -8.60 10.86 -1.34
CA ASP A 28 -8.06 11.95 -2.15
C ASP A 28 -6.87 11.41 -2.96
N LYS A 29 -6.90 11.60 -4.29
CA LYS A 29 -5.88 11.06 -5.20
C LYS A 29 -4.54 11.77 -5.06
N GLU A 30 -4.55 13.08 -4.80
CA GLU A 30 -3.33 13.86 -4.64
C GLU A 30 -2.64 13.47 -3.33
N TYR A 31 -3.42 13.31 -2.26
CA TYR A 31 -2.89 12.81 -0.99
C TYR A 31 -2.43 11.35 -1.09
N PHE A 32 -3.20 10.49 -1.76
CA PHE A 32 -2.81 9.10 -1.97
C PHE A 32 -1.45 8.98 -2.70
N ALA A 33 -1.18 9.87 -3.66
CA ALA A 33 0.06 9.89 -4.42
C ALA A 33 1.30 10.27 -3.60
N THR A 34 1.15 10.77 -2.37
CA THR A 34 2.30 11.10 -1.49
C THR A 34 2.91 9.90 -0.78
N VAL A 35 2.40 8.69 -1.05
CA VAL A 35 2.91 7.44 -0.48
C VAL A 35 4.42 7.32 -0.66
N TYR A 36 5.11 6.92 0.41
CA TYR A 36 6.54 6.66 0.37
C TYR A 36 6.92 5.43 1.19
N VAL A 37 8.09 4.85 0.90
CA VAL A 37 8.66 3.77 1.70
C VAL A 37 9.37 4.39 2.90
N ASN A 38 8.88 4.13 4.11
CA ASN A 38 9.62 4.44 5.32
C ASN A 38 10.76 3.42 5.47
N LYS A 39 12.01 3.89 5.36
CA LYS A 39 13.21 3.03 5.40
C LYS A 39 13.49 2.41 6.77
N GLU A 40 13.05 3.06 7.85
CA GLU A 40 13.25 2.56 9.21
C GLU A 40 12.25 1.46 9.53
N LEU A 41 10.99 1.66 9.11
CA LEU A 41 9.90 0.71 9.35
C LEU A 41 9.82 -0.40 8.29
N GLY A 42 10.44 -0.19 7.13
CA GLY A 42 10.34 -1.10 5.98
C GLY A 42 8.92 -1.22 5.43
N THR A 43 8.06 -0.20 5.58
CA THR A 43 6.64 -0.22 5.16
C THR A 43 6.30 1.00 4.30
N ILE A 44 5.24 0.92 3.51
CA ILE A 44 4.71 2.12 2.86
C ILE A 44 3.85 2.91 3.83
N VAL A 45 4.00 4.23 3.83
CA VAL A 45 3.31 5.14 4.75
C VAL A 45 2.82 6.40 4.04
N TRP A 46 1.89 7.08 4.70
CA TRP A 46 1.49 8.46 4.42
C TRP A 46 1.74 9.35 5.65
N ASP A 47 1.86 10.66 5.46
CA ASP A 47 2.19 11.62 6.52
C ASP A 47 1.19 11.69 7.68
N ASN A 48 -0.03 11.17 7.49
CA ASN A 48 -1.02 11.06 8.56
C ASN A 48 -0.82 9.81 9.43
N GLY A 49 0.22 9.02 9.19
CA GLY A 49 0.54 7.79 9.92
C GLY A 49 -0.20 6.55 9.43
N ALA A 50 -0.96 6.63 8.32
CA ALA A 50 -1.49 5.43 7.69
C ALA A 50 -0.34 4.61 7.07
N ASP A 51 -0.37 3.29 7.22
CA ASP A 51 0.59 2.38 6.63
C ASP A 51 -0.09 1.13 6.02
N LEU A 52 0.63 0.45 5.13
CA LEU A 52 0.23 -0.87 4.63
C LEU A 52 1.43 -1.81 4.60
N SER A 53 1.33 -2.91 5.35
CA SER A 53 2.38 -3.92 5.46
C SER A 53 2.81 -4.48 4.08
N PRO A 54 4.12 -4.51 3.75
CA PRO A 54 4.62 -5.11 2.52
C PRO A 54 4.27 -6.59 2.38
N SER A 55 4.22 -7.36 3.48
CA SER A 55 3.89 -8.79 3.41
C SER A 55 2.44 -9.01 3.00
N TYR A 56 1.53 -8.15 3.47
CA TYR A 56 0.13 -8.17 3.05
C TYR A 56 -0.01 -7.78 1.57
N LEU A 57 0.67 -6.70 1.13
CA LEU A 57 0.69 -6.28 -0.27
C LEU A 57 1.30 -7.35 -1.19
N TYR A 58 2.35 -8.03 -0.75
CA TYR A 58 2.97 -9.15 -1.45
C TYR A 58 1.98 -10.31 -1.60
N SER A 59 1.27 -10.67 -0.53
CA SER A 59 0.25 -11.72 -0.56
C SER A 59 -0.84 -11.41 -1.60
N ILE A 60 -1.24 -10.15 -1.77
CA ILE A 60 -2.22 -9.76 -2.77
C ILE A 60 -1.64 -9.90 -4.18
N VAL A 61 -0.38 -9.52 -4.39
CA VAL A 61 0.28 -9.62 -5.69
C VAL A 61 0.44 -11.08 -6.13
N ILE A 62 0.90 -11.97 -5.25
CA ILE A 62 1.11 -13.38 -5.61
C ILE A 62 -0.20 -14.17 -5.72
N ASN A 63 -1.24 -13.84 -4.93
CA ASN A 63 -2.53 -14.52 -4.98
C ASN A 63 -3.45 -14.00 -6.10
N LYS A 64 -3.08 -12.88 -6.75
CA LYS A 64 -3.73 -12.43 -7.99
C LYS A 64 -3.28 -13.22 -9.22
N VAL A 65 -2.30 -14.12 -9.08
CA VAL A 65 -1.98 -15.09 -10.12
C VAL A 65 -3.08 -16.15 -10.11
N ALA A 66 -4.06 -15.96 -11.00
CA ALA A 66 -4.90 -17.05 -11.48
C ALA A 66 -4.06 -18.00 -12.35
#